data_AF-A0A9N9JSM5-F1
#
_entry.id   AF-A0A9N9JSM5-F1
#
_cell.length_a   1.000
_cell.length_b   1.000
_cell.length_c   1.000
_cell.angle_alpha   90.00
_cell.angle_beta   90.00
_cell.angle_gamma   90.00
#
_symmetry.space_group_name_H-M   'P 1'
#
loop_
_entity.id
_entity.type
_entity.pdbx_description
1 polymer ?
#
loop_
_entity_poly.entity_id
_entity_poly.type
_entity_poly.pdbx_seq_one_letter_code
_entity_poly.pdbx_strand_id
1 'polypeptide(L)'
;ATNVTYQDRIAAFGPRLTDEGLFGNLVSVGTIENEGDNQKGCNRLKKKYDNDKWIALIERGQCSFIDKVRNMQASGAIAVVVGDNEHNGLITMYATGDTSDVKIPSVFVAQTEYRDLKSLSLIAKAPRQRRKQDITPQQVVDNLPTKIFYRSKRQDNEPQECVICLEDFVDEVELKIMPCKHEYHVECIDSWLKTKRF
;
A
#
# COMPACT_ATOMS: atom_id res chain seq x y z
N ALA A 1 6.55 -8.33 7.50
CA ALA A 1 7.48 -7.35 6.92
C ALA A 1 8.87 -7.71 7.41
N THR A 2 9.85 -7.82 6.52
CA THR A 2 11.26 -8.03 6.90
C THR A 2 11.90 -6.67 7.11
N ASN A 3 12.52 -6.44 8.26
CA ASN A 3 13.27 -5.20 8.53
C ASN A 3 14.69 -5.36 8.00
N VAL A 4 14.86 -5.21 6.69
CA VAL A 4 16.17 -5.28 6.03
C VAL A 4 16.75 -3.87 5.93
N THR A 5 18.04 -3.74 6.24
CA THR A 5 18.79 -2.48 6.11
C THR A 5 19.73 -2.59 4.93
N TYR A 6 19.77 -1.56 4.10
CA TYR A 6 20.64 -1.47 2.93
C TYR A 6 21.63 -0.34 3.11
N GLN A 7 22.87 -0.54 2.66
CA GLN A 7 23.87 0.52 2.69
C GLN A 7 23.63 1.49 1.53
N ASP A 8 23.63 2.77 1.83
CA ASP A 8 23.42 3.83 0.86
C ASP A 8 24.44 4.96 1.02
N ARG A 9 24.36 5.94 0.12
CA ARG A 9 25.13 7.17 0.18
C ARG A 9 24.28 8.36 -0.24
N ILE A 10 24.13 9.34 0.65
CA ILE A 10 23.39 10.56 0.36
C ILE A 10 24.03 11.38 -0.76
N ALA A 11 23.19 12.03 -1.56
CA ALA A 11 23.65 13.01 -2.54
C ALA A 11 24.35 14.21 -1.89
N ALA A 12 25.25 14.85 -2.63
CA ALA A 12 25.89 16.10 -2.21
C ALA A 12 24.98 17.35 -2.43
N PHE A 13 23.73 17.13 -2.85
CA PHE A 13 22.74 18.17 -3.14
C PHE A 13 21.37 17.79 -2.59
N GLY A 14 20.47 18.78 -2.50
CA GLY A 14 19.15 18.59 -1.88
C GLY A 14 19.21 18.54 -0.35
N PRO A 15 18.06 18.40 0.32
CA PRO A 15 17.99 18.36 1.77
C PRO A 15 18.54 17.05 2.33
N ARG A 16 19.05 17.12 3.56
CA ARG A 16 19.38 15.93 4.35
C ARG A 16 18.12 15.33 4.97
N LEU A 17 18.16 14.03 5.21
CA LEU A 17 17.15 13.35 6.02
C LEU A 17 17.19 13.91 7.44
N THR A 18 16.03 14.17 8.01
CA THR A 18 15.88 14.58 9.42
C THR A 18 16.00 13.37 10.34
N ASP A 19 16.20 13.61 11.64
CA ASP A 19 16.27 12.54 12.65
C ASP A 19 14.96 11.74 12.77
N GLU A 20 13.83 12.33 12.36
CA GLU A 20 12.52 11.66 12.28
C GLU A 20 12.46 10.62 11.14
N GLY A 21 13.40 10.66 10.20
CA GLY A 21 13.42 9.82 9.01
C GLY A 21 12.32 10.16 8.00
N LEU A 22 12.26 9.37 6.92
CA LEU A 22 11.27 9.53 5.85
C LEU A 22 10.69 8.18 5.47
N PHE A 23 9.36 8.08 5.54
CA PHE A 23 8.62 6.86 5.21
C PHE A 23 7.77 7.07 3.96
N GLY A 24 7.85 6.12 3.02
CA GLY A 24 7.08 6.13 1.78
C GLY A 24 7.16 4.80 1.04
N ASN A 25 6.28 4.63 0.06
CA ASN A 25 6.26 3.43 -0.78
C ASN A 25 7.35 3.51 -1.84
N LEU A 26 8.26 2.53 -1.89
CA LEU A 26 9.30 2.48 -2.92
C LEU A 26 8.73 1.97 -4.25
N VAL A 27 8.91 2.75 -5.31
CA VAL A 27 8.31 2.49 -6.62
C VAL A 27 9.40 2.51 -7.69
N SER A 28 9.63 1.36 -8.32
CA SER A 28 10.45 1.30 -9.53
C SER A 28 9.76 2.04 -10.68
N VAL A 29 10.39 3.10 -11.19
CA VAL A 29 9.78 3.98 -12.19
C VAL A 29 9.57 3.27 -13.54
N GLY A 30 10.49 2.37 -13.92
CA GLY A 30 10.37 1.58 -15.15
C GLY A 30 9.20 0.59 -15.17
N THR A 31 8.44 0.49 -14.08
CA THR A 31 7.29 -0.42 -13.95
C THR A 31 5.98 0.36 -13.78
N ILE A 32 5.97 1.65 -14.11
CA ILE A 32 4.77 2.47 -14.17
C ILE A 32 4.23 2.38 -15.61
N GLU A 33 3.00 1.90 -15.76
CA GLU A 33 2.37 1.68 -17.06
C GLU A 33 2.20 3.01 -17.85
N ASN A 34 2.30 2.94 -19.18
CA ASN A 34 2.09 4.06 -20.11
C ASN A 34 3.13 5.21 -20.07
N GLU A 35 4.23 5.05 -19.34
CA GLU A 35 5.27 6.08 -19.20
C GLU A 35 6.48 5.90 -20.15
N GLY A 36 6.47 4.88 -21.01
CA GLY A 36 7.63 4.52 -21.84
C GLY A 36 8.82 4.02 -20.99
N ASP A 37 10.00 3.82 -21.59
CA ASP A 37 11.20 3.51 -20.82
C ASP A 37 11.70 4.76 -20.08
N ASN A 38 11.10 5.01 -18.91
CA ASN A 38 11.56 6.03 -17.97
C ASN A 38 12.26 5.40 -16.75
N GLN A 39 12.82 4.19 -16.91
CA GLN A 39 13.52 3.49 -15.82
C GLN A 39 14.67 4.33 -15.23
N LYS A 40 15.25 5.20 -16.06
CA LYS A 40 16.38 6.07 -15.73
C LYS A 40 15.92 7.41 -15.15
N GLY A 41 14.61 7.72 -15.13
CA GLY A 41 14.07 8.95 -14.54
C GLY A 41 14.47 10.24 -15.26
N CYS A 42 14.79 10.16 -16.56
CA CYS A 42 15.23 11.32 -17.34
C CYS A 42 14.07 12.17 -17.87
N ASN A 43 12.83 11.72 -17.71
CA ASN A 43 11.64 12.49 -18.03
C ASN A 43 10.69 12.56 -16.83
N ARG A 44 9.86 13.61 -16.79
CA ARG A 44 8.73 13.71 -15.86
C ARG A 44 7.65 12.68 -16.23
N LEU A 45 7.00 12.12 -15.22
CA LEU A 45 5.85 11.24 -15.44
C LEU A 45 4.64 12.02 -15.97
N LYS A 46 3.94 11.48 -16.96
CA LYS A 46 2.74 12.06 -17.57
C LYS A 46 1.55 12.00 -16.61
N LYS A 47 1.41 10.91 -15.85
CA LYS A 47 0.41 10.77 -14.80
C LYS A 47 1.07 10.85 -13.42
N LYS A 48 0.51 11.70 -12.56
CA LYS A 48 0.95 11.78 -11.16
C LYS A 48 0.68 10.42 -10.49
N TYR A 49 1.70 9.88 -9.84
CA TYR A 49 1.57 8.63 -9.09
C TYR A 49 0.66 8.86 -7.87
N ASP A 50 -0.46 8.15 -7.81
CA ASP A 50 -1.61 8.40 -6.92
C ASP A 50 -1.45 7.74 -5.53
N ASN A 51 -0.26 7.88 -4.95
CA ASN A 51 -0.01 7.50 -3.56
C ASN A 51 0.57 8.71 -2.83
N ASP A 52 -0.02 9.08 -1.70
CA ASP A 52 0.31 10.30 -0.95
C ASP A 52 1.80 10.43 -0.56
N LYS A 53 2.54 9.32 -0.49
CA LYS A 53 3.96 9.29 -0.14
C LYS A 53 4.69 8.16 -0.88
N TRP A 54 5.34 8.49 -1.99
CA TRP A 54 6.12 7.52 -2.77
C TRP A 54 7.57 7.97 -2.98
N ILE A 55 8.47 6.99 -2.99
CA ILE A 55 9.90 7.14 -3.17
C ILE A 55 10.24 6.55 -4.54
N ALA A 56 10.87 7.34 -5.40
CA ALA A 56 11.23 6.90 -6.74
C ALA A 56 12.47 6.02 -6.69
N LEU A 57 12.41 4.82 -7.26
CA LEU A 57 13.55 3.95 -7.51
C LEU A 57 13.90 3.99 -9.01
N ILE A 58 15.09 4.51 -9.32
CA ILE A 58 15.54 4.74 -10.69
C ILE A 58 16.98 4.25 -10.91
N GLU A 59 17.32 3.99 -12.17
CA GLU A 59 18.65 3.53 -12.54
C GLU A 59 19.57 4.69 -12.98
N ARG A 60 20.86 4.55 -12.69
CA ARG A 60 21.92 5.45 -13.18
C ARG A 60 22.03 5.42 -14.71
N GLY A 61 22.47 6.54 -15.30
CA GLY A 61 22.79 6.66 -16.74
C GLY A 61 21.85 7.61 -17.50
N GLN A 62 22.12 7.86 -18.78
CA GLN A 62 21.39 8.72 -19.72
C GLN A 62 21.33 10.23 -19.40
N CYS A 63 21.10 10.62 -18.15
CA CYS A 63 21.03 12.02 -17.71
C CYS A 63 21.74 12.20 -16.37
N SER A 64 21.99 13.45 -15.96
CA SER A 64 22.69 13.76 -14.72
C SER A 64 21.87 13.36 -13.48
N PHE A 65 22.54 13.18 -12.32
CA PHE A 65 21.84 12.85 -11.07
C PHE A 65 20.85 13.93 -10.65
N ILE A 66 21.18 15.20 -10.88
CA ILE A 66 20.27 16.30 -10.52
C ILE A 66 19.02 16.33 -11.41
N ASP A 67 19.16 16.07 -12.71
CA ASP A 67 18.01 16.05 -13.62
C ASP A 67 17.05 14.93 -13.25
N LYS A 68 17.58 13.76 -12.89
CA LYS A 68 16.80 12.64 -12.36
C LYS A 68 15.96 13.06 -11.15
N VAL A 69 16.59 13.68 -10.16
CA VAL A 69 15.91 14.09 -8.93
C VAL A 69 14.87 15.17 -9.20
N ARG A 70 15.17 16.15 -10.06
CA ARG A 70 14.21 17.18 -10.50
C ARG A 70 12.98 16.59 -11.18
N ASN A 71 13.18 15.65 -12.08
CA ASN A 71 12.08 14.99 -12.79
C ASN A 71 11.17 14.22 -11.82
N MET A 72 11.75 13.51 -10.86
CA MET A 72 10.99 12.74 -9.88
C MET A 72 10.28 13.65 -8.87
N GLN A 73 10.92 14.74 -8.45
CA GLN A 73 10.29 15.79 -7.65
C GLN A 73 9.08 16.40 -8.37
N ALA A 74 9.23 16.77 -9.64
CA ALA A 74 8.13 17.29 -10.45
C ALA A 74 7.01 16.26 -10.69
N SER A 75 7.33 14.98 -10.56
CA SER A 75 6.38 13.86 -10.63
C SER A 75 5.69 13.57 -9.28
N GLY A 76 6.08 14.29 -8.21
CA GLY A 76 5.49 14.20 -6.88
C GLY A 76 6.15 13.16 -5.95
N ALA A 77 7.33 12.65 -6.30
CA ALA A 77 8.09 11.79 -5.39
C ALA A 77 8.54 12.60 -4.17
N ILE A 78 8.56 11.97 -2.99
CA ILE A 78 9.03 12.59 -1.74
C ILE A 78 10.51 12.31 -1.45
N ALA A 79 11.11 11.34 -2.14
CA ALA A 79 12.53 11.05 -2.12
C ALA A 79 12.92 10.24 -3.38
N VAL A 80 14.22 10.17 -3.67
CA VAL A 80 14.75 9.41 -4.82
C VAL A 80 15.87 8.48 -4.38
N VAL A 81 15.76 7.20 -4.74
CA VAL A 81 16.81 6.20 -4.63
C VAL A 81 17.34 5.94 -6.04
N VAL A 82 18.61 6.26 -6.27
CA VAL A 82 19.31 5.95 -7.51
C VAL A 82 20.17 4.72 -7.28
N GLY A 83 20.11 3.74 -8.17
CA GLY A 83 21.01 2.60 -8.11
C GLY A 83 21.71 2.32 -9.43
N ASP A 84 22.78 1.54 -9.33
CA ASP A 84 23.50 1.00 -10.47
C ASP A 84 22.99 -0.41 -10.80
N ASN A 85 23.03 -0.81 -12.06
CA ASN A 85 22.79 -2.21 -12.45
C ASN A 85 24.05 -2.87 -13.03
N GLU A 86 25.14 -2.12 -13.17
CA GLU A 86 26.38 -2.53 -13.82
C GLU A 86 27.56 -2.55 -12.85
N HIS A 87 27.63 -1.60 -11.91
CA HIS A 87 28.77 -1.43 -10.99
C HIS A 87 28.39 -1.62 -9.52
N ASN A 88 29.18 -2.39 -8.77
CA ASN A 88 28.91 -2.71 -7.37
C ASN A 88 29.47 -1.69 -6.34
N GLY A 89 29.77 -0.46 -6.77
CA GLY A 89 30.39 0.55 -5.91
C GLY A 89 29.43 1.66 -5.49
N LEU A 90 29.51 2.09 -4.22
CA LEU A 90 28.85 3.33 -3.79
C LEU A 90 29.56 4.54 -4.38
N ILE A 91 28.78 5.44 -4.96
CA ILE A 91 29.28 6.72 -5.48
C ILE A 91 28.56 7.88 -4.81
N THR A 92 29.26 9.00 -4.66
CA THR A 92 28.62 10.25 -4.23
C THR A 92 27.99 10.92 -5.44
N MET A 93 26.68 11.18 -5.39
CA MET A 93 26.00 11.91 -6.45
C MET A 93 26.30 13.40 -6.31
N TYR A 94 27.08 13.94 -7.25
CA TYR A 94 27.36 15.37 -7.38
C TYR A 94 26.45 16.01 -8.43
N ALA A 95 26.20 17.30 -8.25
CA ALA A 95 25.48 18.13 -9.20
C ALA A 95 26.36 19.29 -9.64
N THR A 96 26.21 19.71 -10.89
CA THR A 96 26.81 20.93 -11.43
C THR A 96 25.75 22.01 -11.57
N GLY A 97 26.12 23.26 -11.30
CA GLY A 97 25.21 24.41 -11.38
C GLY A 97 24.36 24.63 -10.13
N ASP A 98 23.29 25.40 -10.28
CA ASP A 98 22.35 25.69 -9.19
C ASP A 98 21.56 24.44 -8.80
N THR A 99 21.38 24.25 -7.50
CA THR A 99 20.66 23.10 -6.90
C THR A 99 19.58 23.55 -5.92
N SER A 100 19.34 24.86 -5.81
CA SER A 100 18.43 25.47 -4.83
C SER A 100 16.98 25.04 -5.00
N ASP A 101 16.62 24.55 -6.18
CA ASP A 101 15.29 24.05 -6.54
C ASP A 101 15.04 22.60 -6.09
N VAL A 102 16.06 21.85 -5.68
CA VAL A 102 15.91 20.48 -5.19
C VAL A 102 15.47 20.48 -3.73
N LYS A 103 14.25 19.97 -3.48
CA LYS A 103 13.55 19.97 -2.19
C LYS A 103 13.29 18.57 -1.63
N ILE A 104 13.66 17.52 -2.35
CA ILE A 104 13.51 16.13 -1.87
C ILE A 104 14.87 15.48 -1.64
N PRO A 105 15.03 14.66 -0.58
CA PRO A 105 16.27 13.95 -0.31
C PRO A 105 16.51 12.89 -1.40
N SER A 106 17.79 12.61 -1.65
CA SER A 106 18.18 11.55 -2.59
C SER A 106 19.40 10.78 -2.12
N VAL A 107 19.40 9.48 -2.39
CA VAL A 107 20.44 8.54 -1.97
C VAL A 107 20.83 7.62 -3.12
N PHE A 108 22.07 7.12 -3.07
CA PHE A 108 22.62 6.16 -4.00
C PHE A 108 22.82 4.80 -3.32
N VAL A 109 22.44 3.71 -3.99
CA VAL A 109 22.67 2.33 -3.54
C VAL A 109 23.50 1.55 -4.56
N ALA A 110 24.31 0.60 -4.10
CA ALA A 110 25.11 -0.24 -4.98
C ALA A 110 24.25 -1.29 -5.70
N GLN A 111 24.87 -2.02 -6.64
CA GLN A 111 24.17 -2.93 -7.56
C GLN A 111 23.38 -4.02 -6.84
N THR A 112 23.97 -4.63 -5.81
CA THR A 112 23.32 -5.68 -5.02
C THR A 112 22.02 -5.19 -4.39
N GLU A 113 22.09 -4.05 -3.71
CA GLU A 113 20.98 -3.42 -3.01
C GLU A 113 19.92 -2.92 -4.00
N TYR A 114 20.34 -2.33 -5.13
CA TYR A 114 19.43 -1.88 -6.17
C TYR A 114 18.60 -3.03 -6.74
N ARG A 115 19.22 -4.18 -7.01
CA ARG A 115 18.53 -5.37 -7.55
C ARG A 115 17.54 -5.95 -6.56
N ASP A 116 17.90 -5.99 -5.28
CA ASP A 116 17.00 -6.43 -4.21
C ASP A 116 15.80 -5.50 -4.08
N LEU A 117 16.04 -4.19 -3.99
CA LEU A 117 14.99 -3.18 -3.92
C LEU A 117 14.08 -3.21 -5.16
N LYS A 118 14.64 -3.41 -6.35
CA LYS A 118 13.87 -3.55 -7.59
C LYS A 118 12.96 -4.77 -7.52
N SER A 119 13.47 -5.91 -7.08
CA SER A 119 12.69 -7.15 -6.92
C SER A 119 11.58 -7.01 -5.88
N LEU A 120 11.88 -6.38 -4.73
CA LEU A 120 10.88 -6.10 -3.68
C LEU A 120 9.80 -5.13 -4.17
N SER A 121 10.17 -4.10 -4.94
CA SER A 121 9.22 -3.14 -5.50
C SER A 121 8.24 -3.80 -6.49
N LEU A 122 8.68 -4.82 -7.22
CA LEU A 122 7.84 -5.61 -8.13
C LEU A 122 6.88 -6.50 -7.36
N ILE A 123 7.32 -7.13 -6.27
CA ILE A 123 6.46 -7.94 -5.40
C ILE A 123 5.41 -7.06 -4.71
N ALA A 124 5.77 -5.83 -4.32
CA ALA A 124 4.82 -4.87 -3.77
C ALA A 124 3.80 -4.36 -4.80
N LYS A 125 4.17 -4.31 -6.09
CA LYS A 125 3.28 -3.99 -7.22
C LYS A 125 2.45 -5.17 -7.71
N ALA A 126 2.92 -6.40 -7.51
CA ALA A 126 2.11 -7.58 -7.78
C ALA A 126 0.79 -7.37 -7.06
N PRO A 127 -0.35 -7.59 -7.72
CA PRO A 127 -1.61 -7.47 -7.03
C PRO A 127 -1.55 -8.44 -5.85
N ARG A 128 -1.38 -7.92 -4.62
CA ARG A 128 -2.32 -8.28 -3.55
C ARG A 128 -3.64 -8.26 -4.28
N GLN A 129 -4.28 -9.41 -4.49
CA GLN A 129 -5.57 -9.47 -5.17
C GLN A 129 -6.45 -8.40 -4.54
N ARG A 130 -6.46 -7.21 -5.14
CA ARG A 130 -7.48 -6.21 -4.98
C ARG A 130 -8.63 -6.95 -5.64
N ARG A 131 -9.41 -7.68 -4.84
CA ARG A 131 -10.74 -8.11 -5.27
C ARG A 131 -11.35 -6.83 -5.84
N LYS A 132 -11.65 -6.82 -7.14
CA LYS A 132 -12.26 -5.70 -7.85
C LYS A 132 -13.72 -5.51 -7.42
N GLN A 133 -13.96 -5.52 -6.12
CA GLN A 133 -15.23 -5.26 -5.46
C GLN A 133 -14.86 -4.60 -4.14
N ASP A 134 -14.71 -3.28 -4.14
CA ASP A 134 -14.95 -2.52 -2.91
C ASP A 134 -16.46 -2.65 -2.62
N ILE A 135 -16.85 -3.81 -2.07
CA ILE A 135 -18.06 -3.90 -1.27
C ILE A 135 -17.73 -3.17 0.02
N THR A 136 -18.49 -2.11 0.30
CA THR A 136 -18.36 -1.40 1.57
C THR A 136 -18.52 -2.38 2.74
N PRO A 137 -17.94 -2.11 3.92
CA PRO A 137 -18.21 -2.91 5.12
C PRO A 137 -19.70 -3.11 5.37
N GLN A 138 -20.52 -2.12 5.00
CA GLN A 138 -21.98 -2.19 5.05
C GLN A 138 -22.54 -3.27 4.13
N GLN A 139 -22.10 -3.34 2.88
CA GLN A 139 -22.52 -4.39 1.94
C GLN A 139 -22.07 -5.80 2.36
N VAL A 140 -21.00 -5.94 3.15
CA VAL A 140 -20.63 -7.24 3.72
C VAL A 140 -21.64 -7.67 4.78
N VAL A 141 -22.09 -6.75 5.64
CA VAL A 141 -23.10 -7.02 6.68
C VAL A 141 -24.47 -7.30 6.07
N ASP A 142 -24.83 -6.57 5.02
CA ASP A 142 -26.13 -6.71 4.34
C ASP A 142 -26.23 -8.03 3.56
N ASN A 143 -25.11 -8.57 3.06
CA ASN A 143 -25.06 -9.83 2.31
C ASN A 143 -24.85 -11.07 3.20
N LEU A 144 -24.93 -10.95 4.52
CA LEU A 144 -24.87 -12.12 5.40
C LEU A 144 -26.15 -12.97 5.23
N PRO A 145 -26.01 -14.31 5.19
CA PRO A 145 -27.17 -15.18 5.03
C PRO A 145 -28.15 -15.01 6.20
N THR A 146 -29.44 -14.91 5.87
CA THR A 146 -30.52 -14.90 6.85
C THR A 146 -31.40 -16.14 6.71
N LYS A 147 -32.06 -16.52 7.81
CA LYS A 147 -33.08 -17.57 7.84
C LYS A 147 -34.28 -17.12 8.67
N ILE A 148 -35.45 -17.64 8.36
CA ILE A 148 -36.64 -17.48 9.20
C ILE A 148 -36.64 -18.62 10.23
N PHE A 149 -36.76 -18.26 11.51
CA PHE A 149 -36.82 -19.22 12.60
C PHE A 149 -38.23 -19.80 12.76
N TYR A 150 -38.29 -21.11 13.01
CA TYR A 150 -39.51 -21.80 13.40
C TYR A 150 -39.17 -22.83 14.48
N ARG A 151 -39.76 -22.69 15.65
CA ARG A 151 -39.61 -23.58 16.80
C ARG A 151 -39.95 -25.03 16.45
N SER A 152 -40.89 -25.23 15.54
CA SER A 152 -41.29 -26.56 15.04
C SER A 152 -40.23 -27.29 14.22
N LYS A 153 -39.25 -26.58 13.64
CA LYS A 153 -38.21 -27.15 12.77
C LYS A 153 -36.83 -27.23 13.42
N ARG A 154 -36.74 -26.87 14.71
CA ARG A 154 -35.49 -26.79 15.46
C ARG A 154 -34.94 -28.17 15.81
N GLN A 155 -33.61 -28.32 15.73
CA GLN A 155 -32.89 -29.46 16.31
C GLN A 155 -32.42 -29.15 17.73
N ASP A 156 -32.36 -30.14 18.62
CA ASP A 156 -31.97 -29.95 20.04
C ASP A 156 -30.62 -29.26 20.24
N ASN A 157 -29.70 -29.37 19.29
CA ASN A 157 -28.36 -28.77 19.33
C ASN A 157 -28.28 -27.32 18.80
N GLU A 158 -29.37 -26.73 18.31
CA GLU A 158 -29.38 -25.34 17.84
C GLU A 158 -29.68 -24.34 18.97
N PRO A 159 -29.06 -23.15 19.00
CA PRO A 159 -29.36 -22.14 20.03
C PRO A 159 -30.84 -21.70 20.01
N GLN A 160 -31.41 -21.36 21.18
CA GLN A 160 -32.80 -20.85 21.31
C GLN A 160 -32.89 -19.36 21.57
N GLU A 161 -31.78 -18.74 21.94
CA GLU A 161 -31.74 -17.37 22.42
C GLU A 161 -30.68 -16.59 21.65
N CYS A 162 -30.93 -15.31 21.47
CA CYS A 162 -29.94 -14.40 20.94
C CYS A 162 -28.99 -13.96 22.05
N VAL A 163 -27.71 -14.35 22.00
CA VAL A 163 -26.74 -13.97 23.06
C VAL A 163 -26.36 -12.47 23.07
N ILE A 164 -26.90 -11.66 22.14
CA ILE A 164 -26.71 -10.20 22.14
C ILE A 164 -27.78 -9.52 23.02
N CYS A 165 -29.05 -9.87 22.85
CA CYS A 165 -30.15 -9.29 23.64
C CYS A 165 -30.62 -10.17 24.81
N LEU A 166 -30.18 -11.43 24.87
CA LEU A 166 -30.58 -12.45 25.85
C LEU A 166 -32.08 -12.79 25.81
N GLU A 167 -32.71 -12.64 24.64
CA GLU A 167 -34.12 -12.99 24.40
C GLU A 167 -34.23 -14.25 23.54
N ASP A 168 -35.28 -15.04 23.79
CA ASP A 168 -35.62 -16.24 23.01
C ASP A 168 -36.01 -15.89 21.57
N PHE A 169 -35.67 -16.77 20.63
CA PHE A 169 -36.13 -16.69 19.25
C PHE A 169 -37.63 -17.04 19.17
N VAL A 170 -38.40 -16.15 18.54
CA VAL A 170 -39.84 -16.34 18.30
C VAL A 170 -40.10 -16.85 16.88
N ASP A 171 -41.21 -17.56 16.69
CA ASP A 171 -41.59 -18.04 15.36
C ASP A 171 -41.70 -16.88 14.36
N GLU A 172 -41.26 -17.12 13.13
CA GLU A 172 -41.24 -16.16 12.03
C GLU A 172 -40.25 -14.99 12.21
N VAL A 173 -39.37 -15.02 13.22
CA VAL A 173 -38.29 -14.04 13.33
C VAL A 173 -37.18 -14.30 12.32
N GLU A 174 -36.64 -13.23 11.74
CA GLU A 174 -35.48 -13.30 10.86
C GLU A 174 -34.18 -13.33 11.70
N LEU A 175 -33.38 -14.36 11.47
CA LEU A 175 -32.08 -14.55 12.10
C LEU A 175 -30.99 -14.41 11.06
N LYS A 176 -29.91 -13.72 11.42
CA LYS A 176 -28.70 -13.58 10.61
C LYS A 176 -27.65 -14.58 11.06
N ILE A 177 -27.05 -15.26 10.09
CA ILE A 177 -26.08 -16.35 10.30
C ILE A 177 -24.69 -15.82 9.97
N MET A 178 -23.80 -15.85 10.95
CA MET A 178 -22.41 -15.43 10.78
C MET A 178 -21.59 -16.50 10.03
N PRO A 179 -20.44 -16.17 9.42
CA PRO A 179 -19.57 -17.17 8.77
C PRO A 179 -19.10 -18.29 9.72
N CYS A 180 -19.09 -18.03 11.03
CA CYS A 180 -18.84 -19.00 12.09
C CYS A 180 -20.07 -19.85 12.48
N LYS A 181 -21.19 -19.73 11.75
CA LYS A 181 -22.48 -20.42 11.93
C LYS A 181 -23.29 -20.06 13.17
N HIS A 182 -22.90 -19.02 13.90
CA HIS A 182 -23.71 -18.51 15.01
C HIS A 182 -24.86 -17.64 14.50
N GLU A 183 -25.96 -17.65 15.23
CA GLU A 183 -27.24 -17.06 14.82
C GLU A 183 -27.66 -15.97 15.80
N TYR A 184 -28.19 -14.88 15.26
CA TYR A 184 -28.59 -13.70 16.04
C TYR A 184 -29.80 -13.04 15.39
N HIS A 185 -30.59 -12.28 16.13
CA HIS A 185 -31.55 -11.36 15.52
C HIS A 185 -30.82 -10.41 14.57
N VAL A 186 -31.40 -10.18 13.38
CA VAL A 186 -30.84 -9.28 12.35
C VAL A 186 -30.50 -7.92 12.96
N GLU A 187 -31.42 -7.32 13.72
CA GLU A 187 -31.25 -6.00 14.33
C GLU A 187 -30.11 -5.95 15.36
N CYS A 188 -29.99 -7.00 16.17
CA CYS A 188 -28.98 -7.11 17.22
C CYS A 188 -27.57 -7.16 16.64
N ILE A 189 -27.35 -8.04 15.66
CA ILE A 189 -26.02 -8.21 15.07
C ILE A 189 -25.67 -7.05 14.13
N ASP A 190 -26.64 -6.49 13.40
CA ASP A 190 -26.38 -5.35 12.51
C ASP A 190 -25.99 -4.11 13.32
N SER A 191 -26.66 -3.85 14.44
CA SER A 191 -26.29 -2.75 15.34
C SER A 191 -24.92 -2.96 15.97
N TRP A 192 -24.60 -4.19 16.37
CA TRP A 192 -23.30 -4.53 16.93
C TRP A 192 -22.16 -4.36 15.90
N LEU A 193 -22.36 -4.82 14.66
CA LEU A 193 -21.38 -4.71 13.57
C LEU A 193 -21.18 -3.26 13.09
N LYS A 194 -22.23 -2.44 13.09
CA LYS A 194 -22.13 -1.01 12.74
C LYS A 194 -21.39 -0.17 13.79
N THR A 195 -21.40 -0.60 15.05
CA THR A 195 -20.79 0.16 16.17
C THR A 195 -19.28 -0.07 16.28
N LYS A 196 -18.76 -1.22 15.85
CA LYS A 196 -17.31 -1.47 15.79
C LYS A 196 -16.73 -0.88 14.49
N ARG A 197 -16.30 0.38 14.55
CA ARG A 197 -15.48 1.00 13.49
C ARG A 197 -14.18 0.19 13.29
N PHE A 198 -14.00 -0.36 12.09
CA PHE A 198 -12.71 -0.83 11.56
C PHE A 198 -11.87 0.34 11.08
#